data_AF-A0A956EPD9-F1
#
_entry.id   AF-A0A956EPD9-F1
#
_cell.length_a   1.000
_cell.length_b   1.000
_cell.length_c   1.000
_cell.angle_alpha   90.00
_cell.angle_beta   90.00
_cell.angle_gamma   90.00
#
_symmetry.space_group_name_H-M   'P 1'
#
loop_
_entity.id
_entity.type
_entity.pdbx_description
1 polymer ?
#
loop_
_entity_poly.entity_id
_entity_poly.type
_entity_poly.pdbx_seq_one_letter_code
_entity_poly.pdbx_strand_id
1 'polypeptide(L)'
;MDDAPADPTRRRWLAAALGLALGCRRSSSGRRPLTVAAAMSLSEALTAIARDFEGAHPEVELLLDLAGSQALAAQILAGAAVDVFVSADLAQLQRVVDAGLAEAPTTIAANRLVVIAGSEVALAEAADLAAAERKVVLCAPEVPAGAYARAA
;
A
#
# COMPACT_ATOMS: atom_id res chain seq x y z
N MET A 1 -69.03 1.09 -10.72
CA MET A 1 -67.75 1.21 -10.00
C MET A 1 -66.70 0.87 -11.03
N ASP A 2 -66.39 1.89 -11.82
CA ASP A 2 -65.88 1.77 -13.18
C ASP A 2 -64.37 1.55 -13.22
N ASP A 3 -63.93 0.63 -14.09
CA ASP A 3 -62.55 0.43 -14.51
C ASP A 3 -62.29 1.24 -15.80
N ALA A 4 -61.34 2.18 -15.76
CA ALA A 4 -60.53 2.60 -16.92
C ALA A 4 -59.29 3.42 -16.47
N PRO A 5 -58.11 3.24 -17.12
CA PRO A 5 -56.81 3.76 -16.68
C PRO A 5 -56.44 5.11 -17.31
N ALA A 6 -55.64 5.93 -16.62
CA ALA A 6 -55.08 7.18 -17.15
C ALA A 6 -53.54 7.15 -17.17
N ASP A 7 -53.05 7.04 -18.41
CA ASP A 7 -51.77 7.36 -19.07
C ASP A 7 -50.60 7.99 -18.25
N PRO A 8 -49.39 7.40 -18.32
CA PRO A 8 -48.14 7.97 -17.82
C PRO A 8 -47.41 8.79 -18.88
N THR A 9 -47.89 9.98 -19.25
CA THR A 9 -47.09 10.91 -20.06
C THR A 9 -47.33 12.37 -19.68
N ARG A 10 -46.20 13.11 -19.65
CA ARG A 10 -46.06 14.58 -19.58
C ARG A 10 -45.88 15.20 -18.20
N ARG A 11 -44.64 15.17 -17.70
CA ARG A 11 -44.04 16.33 -17.03
C ARG A 11 -42.60 16.56 -17.50
N ARG A 12 -42.49 17.27 -18.62
CA ARG A 12 -41.29 18.04 -18.98
C ARG A 12 -41.27 19.28 -18.10
N TRP A 13 -40.31 19.40 -17.18
CA TRP A 13 -39.94 20.68 -16.58
C TRP A 13 -38.42 20.76 -16.42
N LEU A 14 -37.83 21.51 -17.34
CA LEU A 14 -36.72 22.45 -17.17
C LEU A 14 -35.48 22.00 -16.38
N ALA A 15 -34.40 21.80 -17.15
CA ALA A 15 -33.03 21.91 -16.69
C ALA A 15 -32.80 23.26 -15.98
N ALA A 16 -32.38 23.20 -14.71
CA ALA A 16 -31.72 24.30 -14.03
C ALA A 16 -30.25 23.94 -13.88
N ALA A 17 -29.45 24.42 -14.83
CA ALA A 17 -28.00 24.46 -14.72
C ALA A 17 -27.63 25.53 -13.68
N LEU A 18 -27.43 25.12 -12.43
CA LEU A 18 -26.80 25.97 -11.42
C LEU A 18 -25.30 25.71 -11.47
N GLY A 19 -24.60 26.54 -12.25
CA GLY A 19 -23.15 26.56 -12.34
C GLY A 19 -22.55 26.91 -10.99
N LEU A 20 -22.08 25.89 -10.27
CA LEU A 20 -21.21 26.06 -9.13
C LEU A 20 -19.77 26.08 -9.68
N ALA A 21 -19.28 27.28 -9.95
CA ALA A 21 -17.85 27.54 -10.13
C ALA A 21 -17.16 27.26 -8.79
N LEU A 22 -16.87 25.99 -8.50
CA LEU A 22 -15.95 25.62 -7.45
C LEU A 22 -14.57 26.06 -7.91
N GLY A 23 -14.16 27.22 -7.42
CA GLY A 23 -12.84 27.78 -7.64
C GLY A 23 -11.76 26.74 -7.38
N CYS A 24 -10.90 26.55 -8.38
CA CYS A 24 -9.60 25.94 -8.19
C CYS A 24 -8.87 26.70 -7.07
N ARG A 25 -8.97 26.23 -5.82
CA ARG A 25 -7.98 26.55 -4.80
C ARG A 25 -6.73 25.75 -5.16
N ARG A 26 -5.93 26.27 -6.07
CA ARG A 26 -4.51 25.92 -6.12
C ARG A 26 -3.88 26.55 -4.89
N SER A 27 -3.94 25.82 -3.78
CA SER A 27 -3.05 26.06 -2.64
C SER A 27 -1.65 25.68 -3.09
N SER A 28 -0.93 26.64 -3.67
CA SER A 28 0.49 26.50 -3.95
C SER A 28 1.27 26.69 -2.65
N SER A 29 1.31 25.66 -1.81
CA SER A 29 2.60 25.35 -1.18
C SER A 29 3.48 24.86 -2.32
N GLY A 30 4.58 25.55 -2.61
CA GLY A 30 5.41 25.35 -3.81
C GLY A 30 6.16 24.03 -3.90
N ARG A 31 5.70 22.97 -3.22
CA ARG A 31 6.29 21.65 -3.22
C ARG A 31 5.43 20.70 -4.05
N ARG A 32 6.09 19.86 -4.85
CA ARG A 32 5.48 18.85 -5.68
C ARG A 32 5.40 17.56 -4.85
N PRO A 33 4.19 17.09 -4.49
CA PRO A 33 4.07 15.86 -3.73
C PRO A 33 4.46 14.66 -4.60
N LEU A 34 5.19 13.71 -4.03
CA LEU A 34 5.42 12.38 -4.58
C LEU A 34 5.00 11.34 -3.54
N THR A 35 4.07 10.48 -3.92
CA THR A 35 3.54 9.43 -3.05
C THR A 35 4.38 8.17 -3.18
N VAL A 36 4.95 7.74 -2.06
CA VAL A 36 5.77 6.53 -1.95
C VAL A 36 5.01 5.50 -1.12
N ALA A 37 4.42 4.51 -1.78
CA ALA A 37 3.84 3.35 -1.12
C ALA A 37 4.96 2.38 -0.77
N ALA A 38 5.20 2.12 0.51
CA ALA A 38 6.31 1.27 0.92
C ALA A 38 5.97 0.31 2.05
N ALA A 39 6.61 -0.87 1.99
CA ALA A 39 6.50 -1.87 3.04
C ALA A 39 6.87 -1.26 4.40
N MET A 40 6.01 -1.46 5.41
CA MET A 40 6.21 -0.92 6.75
C MET A 40 7.54 -1.35 7.41
N SER A 41 8.13 -2.48 7.01
CA SER A 41 9.47 -2.88 7.48
C SER A 41 10.59 -1.92 7.03
N LEU A 42 10.33 -1.04 6.06
CA LEU A 42 11.27 -0.03 5.55
C LEU A 42 11.04 1.36 6.16
N SER A 43 10.12 1.49 7.13
CA SER A 43 9.69 2.80 7.66
C SER A 43 10.85 3.66 8.15
N GLU A 44 11.76 3.10 8.95
CA GLU A 44 12.89 3.87 9.49
C GLU A 44 13.84 4.34 8.38
N ALA A 45 14.23 3.42 7.49
CA ALA A 45 15.13 3.71 6.38
C ALA A 45 14.54 4.76 5.43
N LEU A 46 13.26 4.61 5.05
CA LEU A 46 12.59 5.56 4.17
C LEU A 46 12.30 6.90 4.83
N THR A 47 12.06 6.94 6.14
CA THR A 47 11.93 8.21 6.87
C THR A 47 13.25 8.99 6.85
N ALA A 48 14.38 8.30 7.04
CA ALA A 48 15.70 8.91 6.94
C ALA A 48 15.97 9.41 5.51
N ILE A 49 15.74 8.56 4.51
CA ILE A 49 15.87 8.92 3.09
C ILE A 49 14.98 10.11 2.75
N ALA A 50 13.74 10.16 3.25
CA ALA A 50 12.82 11.23 2.95
C ALA A 50 13.33 12.57 3.46
N ARG A 51 13.85 12.61 4.69
CA ARG A 51 14.46 13.83 5.26
C ARG A 51 15.64 14.30 4.43
N ASP A 52 16.54 13.40 4.04
CA ASP A 52 17.73 13.75 3.27
C ASP A 52 17.37 14.19 1.85
N PHE A 53 16.43 13.48 1.20
CA PHE A 53 15.96 13.80 -0.14
C PHE A 53 15.26 15.15 -0.19
N GLU A 54 14.36 15.44 0.74
CA GLU A 54 13.68 16.74 0.82
C GLU A 54 14.63 17.89 1.17
N GLY A 55 15.68 17.63 1.95
CA GLY A 55 16.75 18.60 2.21
C GLY A 55 17.53 18.96 0.95
N ALA A 56 17.76 17.98 0.06
CA ALA A 56 18.42 18.18 -1.23
C ALA A 56 17.47 18.71 -2.33
N HIS A 57 16.17 18.44 -2.20
CA HIS A 57 15.11 18.80 -3.15
C HIS A 57 13.96 19.56 -2.45
N PRO A 58 14.15 20.84 -2.09
CA PRO A 58 13.16 21.62 -1.35
C PRO A 58 11.83 21.79 -2.09
N GLU A 59 11.82 21.63 -3.41
CA GLU A 59 10.66 21.68 -4.28
C GLU A 59 9.83 20.39 -4.29
N VAL A 60 10.27 19.32 -3.61
CA VAL A 60 9.57 18.04 -3.53
C VAL A 60 9.11 17.79 -2.10
N GLU A 61 7.95 17.18 -1.93
CA GLU A 61 7.44 16.65 -0.66
C GLU A 61 7.16 15.15 -0.84
N LEU A 62 7.75 14.31 0.01
CA LEU A 62 7.56 12.87 -0.04
C LEU A 62 6.43 12.47 0.92
N LEU A 63 5.36 11.93 0.35
CA LEU A 63 4.22 11.41 1.09
C LEU A 63 4.39 9.88 1.23
N LEU A 64 4.82 9.44 2.41
CA LEU A 64 5.05 8.01 2.68
C LEU A 64 3.73 7.32 3.09
N ASP A 65 3.27 6.36 2.28
CA ASP A 65 2.19 5.44 2.64
C ASP A 65 2.80 4.10 3.07
N LEU A 66 2.75 3.81 4.37
CA LEU A 66 3.44 2.69 4.99
C LEU A 66 2.45 1.63 5.44
N ALA A 67 2.46 0.46 4.78
CA ALA A 67 1.61 -0.67 5.12
C ALA A 67 2.24 -2.01 4.73
N GLY A 68 1.50 -3.11 4.87
CA GLY A 68 1.93 -4.41 4.34
C GLY A 68 1.99 -4.36 2.82
N SER A 69 3.04 -4.94 2.22
CA SER A 69 3.25 -4.90 0.76
C SER A 69 2.05 -5.43 -0.03
N GLN A 70 1.36 -6.44 0.50
CA GLN A 70 0.16 -7.02 -0.11
C GLN A 70 -1.03 -6.06 -0.11
N ALA A 71 -1.16 -5.23 0.93
CA ALA A 71 -2.22 -4.24 1.03
C ALA A 71 -1.96 -3.08 0.07
N LEU A 72 -0.72 -2.59 0.03
CA LEU A 72 -0.30 -1.53 -0.90
C LEU A 72 -0.46 -1.97 -2.37
N ALA A 73 -0.03 -3.19 -2.71
CA ALA A 73 -0.25 -3.73 -4.05
C ALA A 73 -1.74 -3.84 -4.39
N ALA A 74 -2.58 -4.26 -3.44
CA ALA A 74 -4.04 -4.30 -3.65
C ALA A 74 -4.63 -2.89 -3.88
N GLN A 75 -4.16 -1.88 -3.16
CA GLN A 75 -4.58 -0.48 -3.36
C GLN A 75 -4.15 0.03 -4.74
N ILE A 76 -2.91 -0.23 -5.17
CA ILE A 76 -2.41 0.17 -6.50
C ILE A 76 -3.25 -0.50 -7.60
N LEU A 77 -3.50 -1.81 -7.47
CA LEU A 77 -4.35 -2.56 -8.40
C LEU A 77 -5.80 -2.05 -8.42
N ALA A 78 -6.27 -1.47 -7.31
CA ALA A 78 -7.57 -0.82 -7.21
C ALA A 78 -7.58 0.64 -7.72
N GLY A 79 -6.46 1.15 -8.23
CA GLY A 79 -6.34 2.48 -8.83
C GLY A 79 -5.85 3.58 -7.88
N ALA A 80 -5.22 3.23 -6.76
CA ALA A 80 -4.54 4.23 -5.93
C ALA A 80 -3.42 4.92 -6.73
N ALA A 81 -3.37 6.26 -6.66
CA ALA A 81 -2.33 7.04 -7.30
C ALA A 81 -1.06 6.99 -6.44
N VAL A 82 -0.03 6.31 -6.94
CA VAL A 82 1.27 6.10 -6.29
C VAL A 82 2.37 6.38 -7.31
N ASP A 83 3.38 7.14 -6.92
CA ASP A 83 4.53 7.47 -7.79
C ASP A 83 5.64 6.41 -7.68
N VAL A 84 5.85 5.88 -6.47
CA VAL A 84 6.87 4.86 -6.20
C VAL A 84 6.29 3.76 -5.31
N PHE A 85 6.45 2.50 -5.73
CA PHE A 85 6.08 1.34 -4.93
C PHE A 85 7.33 0.56 -4.49
N VAL A 86 7.53 0.41 -3.18
CA VAL A 86 8.65 -0.32 -2.59
C VAL A 86 8.13 -1.49 -1.74
N SER A 87 8.17 -2.69 -2.31
CA SER A 87 7.72 -3.92 -1.64
C SER A 87 8.84 -4.60 -0.85
N ALA A 88 8.46 -5.40 0.16
CA ALA A 88 9.36 -6.30 0.86
C ALA A 88 9.54 -7.65 0.14
N ASP A 89 8.79 -7.92 -0.93
CA ASP A 89 8.94 -9.10 -1.77
C ASP A 89 8.81 -8.79 -3.27
N LEU A 90 9.34 -9.69 -4.11
CA LEU A 90 9.19 -9.62 -5.57
C LEU A 90 7.79 -10.01 -6.03
N ALA A 91 7.05 -10.82 -5.25
CA ALA A 91 5.74 -11.31 -5.64
C ALA A 91 4.71 -10.17 -5.77
N GLN A 92 4.67 -9.24 -4.81
CA GLN A 92 3.79 -8.07 -4.89
C GLN A 92 4.24 -7.08 -5.96
N LEU A 93 5.55 -6.91 -6.18
CA LEU A 93 6.05 -6.09 -7.30
C LEU A 93 5.57 -6.66 -8.63
N GLN A 94 5.72 -7.96 -8.84
CA GLN A 94 5.32 -8.62 -10.08
C GLN A 94 3.82 -8.49 -10.34
N ARG A 95 2.97 -8.57 -9.31
CA ARG A 95 1.52 -8.35 -9.47
C ARG A 95 1.18 -6.98 -10.05
N VAL A 96 1.89 -5.93 -9.64
CA VAL A 96 1.68 -4.55 -10.14
C VAL A 96 2.22 -4.41 -11.57
N VAL A 97 3.37 -5.03 -11.87
CA VAL A 97 3.98 -5.05 -13.20
C VAL A 97 3.11 -5.82 -14.21
N ASP A 98 2.61 -7.00 -13.84
CA ASP A 98 1.75 -7.83 -14.69
C ASP A 98 0.42 -7.12 -15.02
N ALA A 99 -0.03 -6.22 -14.15
CA ALA A 99 -1.19 -5.37 -14.39
C ALA A 99 -0.89 -4.16 -15.30
N GLY A 100 0.37 -3.97 -15.73
CA GLY A 100 0.79 -2.85 -16.56
C GLY A 100 0.84 -1.51 -15.81
N LEU A 101 0.88 -1.54 -14.47
CA LEU A 101 0.84 -0.35 -13.62
C LEU A 101 2.24 0.09 -13.14
N ALA A 102 3.28 -0.71 -13.41
CA ALA A 102 4.66 -0.39 -13.07
C ALA A 102 5.64 -0.96 -14.11
N GLU A 103 6.83 -0.37 -14.17
CA GLU A 103 7.97 -0.89 -14.93
C GLU A 103 8.64 -2.08 -14.22
N ALA A 104 9.62 -2.71 -14.88
CA ALA A 104 10.35 -3.83 -14.30
C ALA A 104 10.97 -3.47 -12.94
N PRO A 105 10.87 -4.37 -11.94
CA PRO A 105 11.31 -4.05 -10.59
C PRO A 105 12.83 -4.03 -10.49
N THR A 106 13.35 -3.15 -9.62
CA THR A 106 14.77 -3.10 -9.26
C THR A 106 14.95 -3.52 -7.81
N THR A 107 15.84 -4.48 -7.54
CA THR A 107 16.20 -4.88 -6.18
C THR A 107 17.14 -3.86 -5.55
N ILE A 108 16.71 -3.22 -4.45
CA ILE A 108 17.49 -2.20 -3.73
C ILE A 108 17.97 -2.66 -2.35
N ALA A 109 17.39 -3.73 -1.82
CA ALA A 109 17.69 -4.25 -0.48
C ALA A 109 17.42 -5.75 -0.41
N ALA A 110 18.03 -6.40 0.57
CA ALA A 110 17.79 -7.79 0.93
C ALA A 110 17.64 -7.90 2.45
N ASN A 111 16.99 -8.98 2.90
CA ASN A 111 16.83 -9.26 4.32
C ASN A 111 17.06 -10.76 4.59
N ARG A 112 17.25 -11.11 5.86
CA ARG A 112 17.37 -12.49 6.34
C ARG A 112 16.32 -12.72 7.43
N LEU A 113 15.55 -13.79 7.30
CA LEU A 113 14.64 -14.21 8.35
C LEU A 113 15.44 -14.69 9.56
N VAL A 114 15.03 -14.23 10.75
CA VAL A 114 15.60 -14.64 12.03
C VAL A 114 14.48 -14.98 13.00
N VAL A 115 14.79 -15.82 13.98
CA VAL A 115 13.89 -16.10 15.10
C VAL A 115 14.30 -15.23 16.27
N ILE A 116 13.33 -14.53 16.85
CA ILE A 116 13.52 -13.78 18.09
C ILE A 116 12.81 -14.55 19.20
N ALA A 117 13.54 -14.83 20.28
CA ALA A 117 13.01 -15.52 21.44
C ALA A 117 13.48 -14.83 22.73
N GLY A 118 12.77 -15.07 23.83
CA GLY A 118 13.21 -14.63 25.14
C GLY A 118 14.52 -15.32 25.55
N SER A 119 15.29 -14.68 26.43
CA SER A 119 16.61 -15.15 26.86
C SER A 119 16.61 -16.54 27.50
N GLU A 120 15.47 -16.94 28.07
CA GLU A 120 15.20 -18.23 28.68
C GLU A 120 14.92 -19.35 27.66
N VAL A 121 14.67 -18.99 26.40
CA VAL A 121 14.35 -19.94 25.34
C VAL A 121 15.63 -20.35 24.62
N ALA A 122 16.07 -21.58 24.86
CA ALA A 122 17.20 -22.15 24.15
C ALA A 122 16.80 -22.59 22.73
N LEU A 123 17.40 -21.94 21.72
CA LEU A 123 17.31 -22.27 20.30
C LEU A 123 18.73 -22.38 19.73
N ALA A 124 19.10 -23.55 19.22
CA ALA A 124 20.33 -23.77 18.47
C ALA A 124 20.07 -23.68 16.95
N GLU A 125 18.93 -24.19 16.50
CA GLU A 125 18.52 -24.20 15.09
C GLU A 125 17.01 -23.98 14.92
N ALA A 126 16.59 -23.69 13.68
CA ALA A 126 15.18 -23.46 13.39
C ALA A 126 14.30 -24.68 13.68
N ALA A 127 14.84 -25.90 13.52
CA ALA A 127 14.12 -27.15 13.79
C ALA A 127 13.68 -27.27 15.27
N ASP A 128 14.40 -26.62 16.19
CA ASP A 128 14.03 -26.61 17.60
C ASP A 128 12.63 -26.00 17.80
N LEU A 129 12.17 -25.11 16.91
CA LEU A 129 10.82 -24.52 16.99
C LEU A 129 9.69 -25.57 16.99
N ALA A 130 9.93 -26.74 16.42
CA ALA A 130 8.96 -27.83 16.36
C ALA A 130 8.85 -28.64 17.66
N ALA A 131 9.68 -28.37 18.68
CA ALA A 131 9.62 -29.07 19.95
C ALA A 131 8.26 -28.87 20.64
N ALA A 132 7.78 -29.93 21.29
CA ALA A 132 6.56 -29.90 22.06
C ALA A 132 6.60 -28.74 23.09
N GLU A 133 5.43 -28.14 23.35
CA GLU A 133 5.24 -27.02 24.31
C GLU A 133 5.70 -25.63 23.84
N ARG A 134 6.18 -25.47 22.59
CA ARG A 134 6.56 -24.15 22.06
C ARG A 134 5.41 -23.47 21.35
N LYS A 135 5.18 -22.19 21.69
CA LYS A 135 4.23 -21.32 20.98
C LYS A 135 5.00 -20.41 20.03
N VAL A 136 4.82 -20.64 18.73
CA VAL A 136 5.43 -19.81 17.68
C VAL A 136 4.41 -18.78 17.20
N VAL A 137 4.82 -17.52 17.13
CA VAL A 137 4.01 -16.44 16.57
C VAL A 137 4.58 -16.08 15.21
N LEU A 138 3.74 -16.19 14.18
CA LEU A 138 4.07 -15.83 12.82
C LEU A 138 3.19 -14.66 12.37
N CYS A 139 3.70 -13.84 11.46
CA CYS A 139 2.87 -12.87 10.77
C CYS A 139 1.78 -13.57 9.93
N ALA A 140 0.74 -12.81 9.57
CA ALA A 140 -0.31 -13.30 8.67
C ALA A 140 0.29 -13.86 7.35
N PRO A 141 -0.21 -14.98 6.81
CA PRO A 141 0.38 -15.61 5.63
C PRO A 141 0.41 -14.71 4.38
N GLU A 142 -0.46 -13.71 4.32
CA GLU A 142 -0.57 -12.79 3.19
C GLU A 142 0.49 -11.68 3.23
N VAL A 143 1.10 -11.38 4.39
CA VAL A 143 2.22 -10.44 4.45
C VAL A 143 3.54 -11.14 4.09
N PRO A 144 4.50 -10.44 3.45
CA PRO A 144 5.78 -11.05 3.04
C PRO A 144 6.49 -11.83 4.16
N ALA A 145 6.62 -11.24 5.35
CA ALA A 145 7.27 -11.90 6.49
C ALA A 145 6.58 -13.22 6.91
N GLY A 146 5.25 -13.28 6.81
CA GLY A 146 4.48 -14.48 7.15
C GLY A 146 4.56 -15.54 6.07
N ALA A 147 4.55 -15.13 4.80
CA ALA A 147 4.78 -16.04 3.67
C ALA A 147 6.18 -16.68 3.76
N TYR A 148 7.23 -15.87 3.99
CA TYR A 148 8.59 -16.37 4.17
C TYR A 148 8.72 -17.31 5.35
N ALA A 149 8.14 -16.98 6.50
CA ALA A 149 8.24 -17.80 7.69
C ALA A 149 7.54 -19.17 7.57
N ARG A 150 6.55 -19.31 6.68
CA ARG A 150 5.89 -20.59 6.42
C ARG A 150 6.61 -21.45 5.37
N ALA A 151 7.43 -20.82 4.53
CA ALA A 151 8.20 -21.49 3.51
C ALA A 151 9.59 -21.96 4.00
N ALA A 152 10.07 -21.39 5.12
CA ALA A 152 11.30 -21.77 5.81
C ALA A 152 11.11 -23.05 6.62
#